data_AF-A0A9X9LV44-F1
#
_entry.id   AF-A0A9X9LV44-F1
#
_cell.length_a   1.000
_cell.length_b   1.000
_cell.length_c   1.000
_cell.angle_alpha   90.00
_cell.angle_beta   90.00
_cell.angle_gamma   90.00
#
_symmetry.space_group_name_H-M   'P 1'
#
loop_
_entity.id
_entity.type
_entity.pdbx_description
1 polymer ?
#
loop_
_entity_poly.entity_id
_entity_poly.type
_entity_poly.pdbx_seq_one_letter_code
_entity_poly.pdbx_strand_id
1 'polypeptide(L)'
;MPPGASAMDFFQLFVPDNVLKNMVVQTNMYAKKFQERFGSDGAWAEVTLTEMKAFLGYMISTSISHCESVLSIWSGGFYSNRSLALVMSQARFEKILKYFHVVAFRSSQTTHGLYKVQPFLDSLQNSFDSAFRPSQTQVLHEPLIDEDPVFIATCTERELRKRKKRKFSLWVRQCSSTGFIIQIYVHLKDGGGPDGLDALKNKPQLHSAVARSLCRNAAGKNYIIFTGPSITSLTLFEELEKQEIYCCGLLSSRKSDCTGLPLSMLTNPATPPARGQHRIKMKGNMSLICWYNKGHFRFLTNAYSPVQQGVIIRRKSGGIPCPLAVEAFAAHLSYICRYDDKYSK
;
A
#
# COMPACT_ATOMS: atom_id res chain seq x y z
N MET A 1 15.89 13.37 13.15
CA MET A 1 16.83 14.13 12.29
C MET A 1 17.37 15.32 13.08
N PRO A 2 18.62 15.74 12.83
CA PRO A 2 19.18 16.90 13.51
C PRO A 2 18.42 18.19 13.16
N PRO A 3 18.42 19.20 14.05
CA PRO A 3 17.94 20.54 13.73
C PRO A 3 18.64 21.07 12.46
N GLY A 4 17.86 21.60 11.50
CA GLY A 4 18.37 22.11 10.22
C GLY A 4 18.31 21.12 9.05
N ALA A 5 17.82 19.89 9.25
CA ALA A 5 17.58 18.95 8.16
C ALA A 5 16.58 19.53 7.13
N SER A 6 16.96 19.47 5.86
CA SER A 6 16.15 19.87 4.72
C SER A 6 15.20 18.76 4.28
N ALA A 7 14.18 19.08 3.48
CA ALA A 7 13.30 18.08 2.86
C ALA A 7 14.08 17.05 2.01
N MET A 8 15.20 17.46 1.40
CA MET A 8 16.08 16.56 0.65
C MET A 8 16.74 15.52 1.55
N ASP A 9 17.19 15.92 2.76
CA ASP A 9 17.79 15.00 3.73
C ASP A 9 16.80 13.92 4.14
N PHE A 10 15.52 14.28 4.33
CA PHE A 10 14.45 13.30 4.58
C PHE A 10 14.19 12.39 3.37
N PHE A 11 14.16 12.94 2.15
CA PHE A 11 13.97 12.15 0.94
C PHE A 11 15.08 11.11 0.74
N GLN A 12 16.34 11.52 0.96
CA GLN A 12 17.51 10.66 0.77
C GLN A 12 17.64 9.54 1.81
N LEU A 13 16.91 9.59 2.94
CA LEU A 13 16.77 8.43 3.83
C LEU A 13 16.10 7.25 3.13
N PHE A 14 15.17 7.52 2.22
CA PHE A 14 14.33 6.50 1.55
C PHE A 14 14.74 6.25 0.11
N VAL A 15 15.29 7.27 -0.56
CA VAL A 15 15.80 7.19 -1.92
C VAL A 15 17.28 7.60 -1.92
N PRO A 16 18.17 6.72 -1.42
CA PRO A 16 19.58 7.05 -1.28
C PRO A 16 20.29 7.20 -2.63
N ASP A 17 21.41 7.92 -2.64
CA ASP A 17 22.13 8.26 -3.88
C ASP A 17 22.63 7.04 -4.66
N ASN A 18 22.89 5.90 -4.00
CA ASN A 18 23.26 4.66 -4.69
C ASN A 18 22.11 4.13 -5.58
N VAL A 19 20.87 4.25 -5.14
CA VAL A 19 19.68 3.89 -5.93
C VAL A 19 19.56 4.79 -7.15
N LEU A 20 19.71 6.11 -6.95
CA LEU A 20 19.65 7.10 -8.02
C LEU A 20 20.78 6.92 -9.03
N LYS A 21 22.00 6.65 -8.56
CA LYS A 21 23.15 6.31 -9.41
C LYS A 21 22.88 5.05 -10.23
N ASN A 22 22.23 4.03 -9.66
CA ASN A 22 21.83 2.85 -10.43
C ASN A 22 20.79 3.20 -11.51
N MET A 23 19.79 4.03 -11.20
CA MET A 23 18.82 4.50 -12.20
C MET A 23 19.52 5.26 -13.35
N VAL A 24 20.53 6.07 -13.04
CA VAL A 24 21.36 6.75 -14.05
C VAL A 24 22.04 5.75 -14.98
N VAL A 25 22.76 4.77 -14.40
CA VAL A 25 23.46 3.73 -15.18
C VAL A 25 22.49 2.97 -16.07
N GLN A 26 21.34 2.54 -15.53
CA GLN A 26 20.34 1.76 -16.25
C GLN A 26 19.67 2.58 -17.37
N THR A 27 19.40 3.86 -17.12
CA THR A 27 18.85 4.78 -18.13
C THR A 27 19.83 5.01 -19.29
N ASN A 28 21.10 5.31 -18.99
CA ASN A 28 22.14 5.52 -20.01
C ASN A 28 22.41 4.23 -20.81
N MET A 29 22.46 3.08 -20.13
CA MET A 29 22.65 1.78 -20.77
C MET A 29 21.48 1.44 -21.71
N TYR A 30 20.24 1.72 -21.31
CA TYR A 30 19.08 1.53 -22.17
C TYR A 30 19.13 2.46 -23.40
N ALA A 31 19.47 3.74 -23.20
CA ALA A 31 19.58 4.70 -24.30
C ALA A 31 20.61 4.27 -25.35
N LYS A 32 21.78 3.78 -24.92
CA LYS A 32 22.80 3.25 -25.83
C LYS A 32 22.26 2.08 -26.66
N LYS A 33 21.70 1.05 -26.01
CA LYS A 33 21.16 -0.12 -26.72
C LYS A 33 19.98 0.21 -27.63
N PHE A 34 19.14 1.16 -27.24
CA PHE A 34 18.04 1.61 -28.08
C PHE A 34 18.59 2.25 -29.36
N GLN A 35 19.62 3.10 -29.24
CA GLN A 35 20.22 3.77 -30.40
C GLN A 35 20.95 2.80 -31.34
N GLU A 36 21.67 1.82 -30.80
CA GLU A 36 22.30 0.74 -31.57
C GLU A 36 21.28 -0.03 -32.42
N ARG A 37 20.04 -0.17 -31.94
CA ARG A 37 19.01 -0.97 -32.59
C ARG A 37 18.06 -0.17 -33.50
N PHE A 38 17.74 1.06 -33.14
CA PHE A 38 16.66 1.84 -33.77
C PHE A 38 17.15 3.14 -34.41
N GLY A 39 18.46 3.37 -34.44
CA GLY A 39 19.07 4.56 -35.01
C GLY A 39 19.52 5.57 -33.94
N SER A 40 20.50 6.39 -34.32
CA SER A 40 21.10 7.38 -33.42
C SER A 40 20.10 8.48 -33.00
N ASP A 41 20.17 8.90 -31.75
CA ASP A 41 19.46 10.06 -31.22
C ASP A 41 20.52 11.11 -30.87
N GLY A 42 20.91 11.94 -31.84
CA GLY A 42 22.00 12.91 -31.67
C GLY A 42 21.74 13.99 -30.60
N ALA A 43 20.51 14.11 -30.11
CA ALA A 43 20.16 14.98 -28.99
C ALA A 43 20.31 14.28 -27.62
N TRP A 44 20.69 12.99 -27.60
CA TRP A 44 20.94 12.27 -26.36
C TRP A 44 22.33 12.62 -25.80
N ALA A 45 22.32 13.13 -24.58
CA ALA A 45 23.48 13.16 -23.69
C ALA A 45 23.23 12.23 -22.50
N GLU A 46 24.28 11.61 -21.98
CA GLU A 46 24.18 10.79 -20.77
C GLU A 46 23.57 11.58 -19.60
N VAL A 47 22.67 10.93 -18.86
CA VAL A 47 22.03 11.48 -17.67
C VAL A 47 23.04 11.49 -16.54
N THR A 48 23.08 12.59 -15.79
CA THR A 48 23.87 12.70 -14.56
C THR A 48 23.03 12.43 -13.31
N LEU A 49 23.66 12.23 -12.15
CA LEU A 49 22.96 12.11 -10.86
C LEU A 49 22.10 13.35 -10.57
N THR A 50 22.61 14.54 -10.85
CA THR A 50 21.89 15.81 -10.66
C THR A 50 20.64 15.87 -11.54
N GLU A 51 20.76 15.48 -12.81
CA GLU A 51 19.61 15.41 -13.72
C GLU A 51 18.59 14.35 -13.30
N MET A 52 19.03 13.20 -12.79
CA MET A 52 18.11 12.17 -12.28
C MET A 52 17.35 12.66 -11.05
N LYS A 53 18.01 13.37 -10.13
CA LYS A 53 17.34 14.03 -8.99
C LYS A 53 16.31 15.06 -9.46
N ALA A 54 16.68 15.91 -10.42
CA ALA A 54 15.76 16.89 -11.01
C ALA A 54 14.56 16.21 -11.69
N PHE A 55 14.81 15.18 -12.52
CA PHE A 55 13.77 14.40 -13.21
C PHE A 55 12.73 13.82 -12.24
N LEU A 56 13.17 13.18 -11.15
CA LEU A 56 12.25 12.69 -10.12
C LEU A 56 11.54 13.83 -9.39
N GLY A 57 12.21 14.96 -9.15
CA GLY A 57 11.60 16.17 -8.61
C GLY A 57 10.43 16.68 -9.47
N TYR A 58 10.58 16.70 -10.79
CA TYR A 58 9.47 17.03 -11.71
C TYR A 58 8.31 16.06 -11.56
N MET A 59 8.57 14.74 -11.51
CA MET A 59 7.53 13.72 -11.35
C MET A 59 6.81 13.83 -10.00
N ILE A 60 7.50 14.20 -8.94
CA ILE A 60 6.89 14.40 -7.61
C ILE A 60 6.07 15.70 -7.59
N SER A 61 6.52 16.75 -8.29
CA SER A 61 5.87 18.07 -8.27
C SER A 61 4.43 18.06 -8.82
N THR A 62 4.09 17.13 -9.71
CA THR A 62 2.74 16.98 -10.25
C THR A 62 1.74 16.53 -9.17
N SER A 63 2.20 15.71 -8.21
CA SER A 63 1.36 15.28 -7.08
C SER A 63 1.02 16.41 -6.12
N ILE A 64 1.90 17.42 -6.00
CA ILE A 64 1.71 18.59 -5.15
C ILE A 64 0.81 19.62 -5.84
N SER A 65 1.02 19.81 -7.14
CA SER A 65 0.30 20.82 -7.92
C SER A 65 -1.03 20.31 -8.49
N HIS A 66 -1.40 19.06 -8.19
CA HIS A 66 -2.56 18.34 -8.73
C HIS A 66 -2.69 18.48 -10.25
N CYS A 67 -1.55 18.46 -10.96
CA CYS A 67 -1.53 18.59 -12.40
C CYS A 67 -1.48 17.21 -13.05
N GLU A 68 -2.37 16.96 -14.02
CA GLU A 68 -2.45 15.68 -14.73
C GLU A 68 -1.19 15.38 -15.56
N SER A 69 -0.49 16.42 -16.02
CA SER A 69 0.69 16.28 -16.87
C SER A 69 1.87 17.07 -16.33
N VAL A 70 3.01 16.40 -16.16
CA VAL A 70 4.30 17.04 -15.86
C VAL A 70 4.69 18.07 -16.91
N LEU A 71 4.24 17.91 -18.16
CA LEU A 71 4.57 18.84 -19.26
C LEU A 71 3.96 20.22 -19.06
N SER A 72 2.89 20.34 -18.26
CA SER A 72 2.27 21.62 -17.93
C SER A 72 3.21 22.56 -17.18
N ILE A 73 4.29 22.06 -16.56
CA ILE A 73 5.32 22.88 -15.92
C ILE A 73 5.94 23.89 -16.91
N TRP A 74 6.15 23.47 -18.16
CA TRP A 74 6.71 24.30 -19.22
C TRP A 74 5.65 24.99 -20.08
N SER A 75 4.36 24.75 -19.85
CA SER A 75 3.29 25.43 -20.58
C SER A 75 3.08 26.86 -20.07
N GLY A 76 2.22 27.63 -20.73
CA GLY A 76 1.63 28.83 -20.13
C GLY A 76 0.49 28.49 -19.17
N GLY A 77 0.12 29.42 -18.29
CA GLY A 77 -1.11 29.35 -17.49
C GLY A 77 -0.97 28.83 -16.06
N PHE A 78 -2.10 28.47 -15.45
CA PHE A 78 -2.21 28.18 -14.01
C PHE A 78 -1.32 27.03 -13.52
N TYR A 79 -1.16 25.99 -14.35
CA TYR A 79 -0.34 24.82 -14.01
C TYR A 79 1.14 24.96 -14.39
N SER A 80 1.54 26.11 -14.94
CA SER A 80 2.93 26.40 -15.25
C SER A 80 3.75 26.64 -13.99
N ASN A 81 5.03 26.27 -14.01
CA ASN A 81 5.94 26.55 -12.91
C ASN A 81 7.28 27.01 -13.45
N ARG A 82 7.46 28.33 -13.51
CA ARG A 82 8.65 28.97 -14.08
C ARG A 82 9.93 28.59 -13.31
N SER A 83 9.86 28.47 -11.99
CA SER A 83 11.01 28.09 -11.17
C SER A 83 11.48 26.67 -11.48
N LEU A 84 10.55 25.73 -11.66
CA LEU A 84 10.90 24.38 -12.09
C LEU A 84 11.33 24.36 -13.56
N ALA A 85 10.67 25.08 -14.46
CA ALA A 85 11.01 25.10 -15.89
C ALA A 85 12.46 25.58 -16.17
N LEU A 86 13.05 26.36 -15.27
CA LEU A 86 14.44 26.82 -15.37
C LEU A 86 15.48 25.75 -15.01
N VAL A 87 15.11 24.69 -14.28
CA VAL A 87 16.05 23.64 -13.83
C VAL A 87 16.46 22.71 -14.98
N MET A 88 15.53 22.39 -15.89
CA MET A 88 15.71 21.50 -17.03
C MET A 88 14.73 21.90 -18.13
N SER A 89 15.17 21.90 -19.39
CA SER A 89 14.27 22.17 -20.52
C SER A 89 13.26 21.02 -20.73
N GLN A 90 12.09 21.34 -21.28
CA GLN A 90 11.07 20.35 -21.63
C GLN A 90 11.66 19.25 -22.53
N ALA A 91 12.42 19.66 -23.56
CA ALA A 91 13.05 18.73 -24.50
C ALA A 91 14.01 17.76 -23.81
N ARG A 92 14.77 18.22 -22.80
CA ARG A 92 15.66 17.35 -22.02
C ARG A 92 14.87 16.41 -21.11
N PHE A 93 13.83 16.92 -20.44
CA PHE A 93 12.95 16.10 -19.60
C PHE A 93 12.29 14.97 -20.41
N GLU A 94 11.68 15.29 -21.54
CA GLU A 94 11.04 14.31 -22.43
C GLU A 94 12.04 13.28 -22.96
N LYS A 95 13.28 13.71 -23.23
CA LYS A 95 14.36 12.82 -23.64
C LYS A 95 14.75 11.84 -22.53
N ILE A 96 14.87 12.30 -21.28
CA ILE A 96 15.11 11.42 -20.12
C ILE A 96 13.92 10.48 -19.94
N LEU A 97 12.68 10.99 -20.01
CA LEU A 97 11.45 10.19 -19.89
C LEU A 97 11.40 9.03 -20.91
N LYS A 98 11.82 9.29 -22.16
CA LYS A 98 11.90 8.27 -23.23
C LYS A 98 12.80 7.08 -22.86
N TYR A 99 13.90 7.34 -22.14
CA TYR A 99 14.92 6.33 -21.85
C TYR A 99 14.95 5.85 -20.40
N PHE A 100 14.21 6.49 -19.49
CA PHE A 100 14.21 6.20 -18.06
C PHE A 100 13.95 4.71 -17.77
N HIS A 101 14.90 4.09 -17.07
CA HIS A 101 14.79 2.72 -16.60
C HIS A 101 15.39 2.58 -15.20
N VAL A 102 14.66 1.92 -14.30
CA VAL A 102 15.20 1.45 -13.02
C VAL A 102 16.01 0.17 -13.22
N VAL A 103 15.55 -0.73 -14.11
CA VAL A 103 16.29 -1.89 -14.61
C VAL A 103 16.08 -1.97 -16.12
N ALA A 104 17.15 -1.86 -16.89
CA ALA A 104 17.09 -1.83 -18.35
C ALA A 104 16.87 -3.23 -18.95
N PHE A 105 17.52 -4.25 -18.39
CA PHE A 105 17.53 -5.61 -18.92
C PHE A 105 17.19 -6.64 -17.86
N ARG A 106 16.36 -7.61 -18.23
CA ARG A 106 15.98 -8.73 -17.37
C ARG A 106 17.19 -9.66 -17.18
N SER A 107 17.49 -10.03 -15.94
CA SER A 107 18.41 -11.12 -15.66
C SER A 107 17.77 -12.46 -16.02
N SER A 108 18.56 -13.42 -16.51
CA SER A 108 18.08 -14.78 -16.82
C SER A 108 17.47 -15.48 -15.60
N GLN A 109 17.85 -15.07 -14.39
CA GLN A 109 17.39 -15.66 -13.13
C GLN A 109 16.07 -15.05 -12.62
N THR A 110 15.61 -13.94 -13.19
CA THR A 110 14.43 -13.24 -12.64
C THR A 110 13.15 -13.70 -13.29
N THR A 111 12.29 -14.40 -12.56
CA THR A 111 10.99 -14.90 -13.04
C THR A 111 9.82 -13.94 -12.74
N HIS A 112 9.95 -13.08 -11.72
CA HIS A 112 8.87 -12.20 -11.23
C HIS A 112 8.55 -11.02 -12.17
N GLY A 113 7.26 -10.69 -12.30
CA GLY A 113 6.79 -9.66 -13.23
C GLY A 113 7.18 -8.22 -12.87
N LEU A 114 7.51 -7.94 -11.60
CA LEU A 114 7.94 -6.62 -11.11
C LEU A 114 9.44 -6.35 -11.27
N TYR A 115 10.20 -7.23 -11.95
CA TYR A 115 11.66 -7.13 -12.04
C TYR A 115 12.19 -5.76 -12.46
N LYS A 116 11.43 -5.02 -13.26
CA LYS A 116 11.82 -3.67 -13.73
C LYS A 116 11.95 -2.64 -12.62
N VAL A 117 11.23 -2.82 -11.52
CA VAL A 117 11.18 -1.89 -10.38
C VAL A 117 11.59 -2.53 -9.05
N GLN A 118 11.76 -3.85 -9.01
CA GLN A 118 12.05 -4.60 -7.79
C GLN A 118 13.23 -4.03 -6.99
N PRO A 119 14.39 -3.67 -7.59
CA PRO A 119 15.50 -3.11 -6.81
C PRO A 119 15.16 -1.79 -6.10
N PHE A 120 14.26 -0.99 -6.67
CA PHE A 120 13.77 0.23 -6.04
C PHE A 120 12.84 -0.10 -4.86
N LEU A 121 11.92 -1.05 -5.04
CA LEU A 121 11.04 -1.52 -3.97
C LEU A 121 11.83 -2.13 -2.79
N ASP A 122 12.86 -2.92 -3.08
CA ASP A 122 13.73 -3.51 -2.06
C ASP A 122 14.49 -2.43 -1.30
N SER A 123 15.02 -1.43 -2.01
CA SER A 123 15.72 -0.32 -1.36
C SER A 123 14.79 0.53 -0.48
N LEU A 124 13.57 0.81 -0.94
CA LEU A 124 12.56 1.48 -0.12
C LEU A 124 12.28 0.66 1.13
N GLN A 125 12.12 -0.66 0.99
CA GLN A 125 11.78 -1.52 2.11
C GLN A 125 12.87 -1.57 3.17
N ASN A 126 14.14 -1.66 2.74
CA ASN A 126 15.30 -1.57 3.63
C ASN A 126 15.39 -0.22 4.33
N SER A 127 15.02 0.85 3.62
CA SER A 127 15.05 2.21 4.17
C SER A 127 13.93 2.43 5.20
N PHE A 128 12.73 1.91 4.97
CA PHE A 128 11.64 1.96 5.96
C PHE A 128 12.04 1.25 7.25
N ASP A 129 12.66 0.07 7.15
CA ASP A 129 13.04 -0.74 8.31
C ASP A 129 14.20 -0.12 9.11
N SER A 130 15.11 0.61 8.46
CA SER A 130 16.27 1.24 9.11
C SER A 130 16.01 2.66 9.61
N ALA A 131 15.21 3.45 8.89
CA ALA A 131 15.01 4.86 9.18
C ALA A 131 13.79 5.16 10.06
N PHE A 132 12.84 4.21 10.20
CA PHE A 132 11.60 4.45 10.92
C PHE A 132 11.25 3.33 11.91
N ARG A 133 10.95 3.72 13.16
CA ARG A 133 10.39 2.84 14.18
C ARG A 133 8.91 3.16 14.36
N PRO A 134 7.99 2.28 13.94
CA PRO A 134 6.56 2.56 14.03
C PRO A 134 6.05 2.47 15.47
N SER A 135 4.91 3.12 15.72
CA SER A 135 4.15 2.89 16.94
C SER A 135 3.60 1.45 17.00
N GLN A 136 3.11 1.06 18.18
CA GLN A 136 2.54 -0.27 18.39
C GLN A 136 1.38 -0.57 17.44
N THR A 137 0.52 0.41 17.19
CA THR A 137 -0.70 0.27 16.40
C THR A 137 -0.46 0.56 14.92
N GLN A 138 -0.90 -0.36 14.07
CA GLN A 138 -0.68 -0.28 12.63
C GLN A 138 -1.90 -0.82 11.88
N VAL A 139 -2.05 -0.43 10.61
CA VAL A 139 -3.21 -0.81 9.80
C VAL A 139 -2.78 -1.45 8.49
N LEU A 140 -3.44 -2.56 8.12
CA LEU A 140 -3.35 -3.15 6.79
C LEU A 140 -4.49 -2.65 5.92
N HIS A 141 -4.17 -2.05 4.79
CA HIS A 141 -5.17 -1.62 3.80
C HIS A 141 -4.58 -1.54 2.39
N GLU A 142 -5.45 -1.43 1.39
CA GLU A 142 -5.07 -1.07 0.02
C GLU A 142 -5.35 0.42 -0.16
N PRO A 143 -4.29 1.25 -0.39
CA PRO A 143 -4.47 2.67 -0.56
C PRO A 143 -5.42 3.00 -1.71
N LEU A 144 -6.17 4.08 -1.55
CA LEU A 144 -6.94 4.64 -2.65
C LEU A 144 -5.98 5.18 -3.71
N ILE A 145 -6.01 4.53 -4.87
CA ILE A 145 -5.47 5.06 -6.12
C ILE A 145 -6.68 5.40 -6.98
N ASP A 146 -6.79 6.68 -7.37
CA ASP A 146 -7.96 7.27 -8.04
C ASP A 146 -8.25 6.55 -9.37
N GLU A 147 -7.20 6.22 -10.12
CA GLU A 147 -7.29 5.39 -11.31
C GLU A 147 -6.82 3.96 -11.05
N ASP A 148 -7.41 3.00 -11.77
CA ASP A 148 -6.92 1.62 -11.76
C ASP A 148 -5.46 1.61 -12.20
N PRO A 149 -4.52 1.25 -11.32
CA PRO A 149 -3.14 1.49 -11.63
C PRO A 149 -2.67 0.47 -12.67
N VAL A 150 -2.13 1.00 -13.76
CA VAL A 150 -1.76 0.20 -14.94
C VAL A 150 -0.25 0.01 -15.00
N PHE A 151 0.17 -1.24 -14.94
CA PHE A 151 1.49 -1.65 -15.39
C PHE A 151 1.46 -1.92 -16.90
N ILE A 152 2.17 -1.11 -17.68
CA ILE A 152 2.34 -1.36 -19.11
C ILE A 152 3.56 -2.24 -19.30
N ALA A 153 3.33 -3.54 -19.47
CA ALA A 153 4.39 -4.45 -19.86
C ALA A 153 4.86 -4.10 -21.29
N THR A 154 6.13 -3.75 -21.45
CA THR A 154 6.75 -3.66 -22.78
C THR A 154 6.66 -5.03 -23.44
N CYS A 155 5.97 -5.11 -24.58
CA CYS A 155 5.80 -6.34 -25.37
C CYS A 155 7.13 -7.08 -25.53
N THR A 156 7.21 -8.29 -25.01
CA THR A 156 8.27 -9.25 -25.35
C THR A 156 7.94 -9.99 -26.65
N GLU A 157 6.67 -10.07 -27.05
CA GLU A 157 6.25 -10.67 -28.32
C GLU A 157 6.31 -9.63 -29.43
N ARG A 158 7.35 -9.75 -30.25
CA ARG A 158 7.66 -8.90 -31.42
C ARG A 158 6.54 -8.81 -32.45
N GLU A 159 5.61 -9.76 -32.47
CA GLU A 159 4.67 -9.96 -33.59
C GLU A 159 3.34 -9.22 -33.43
N LEU A 160 2.91 -8.89 -32.21
CA LEU A 160 1.56 -8.33 -31.99
C LEU A 160 1.52 -6.83 -31.72
N ARG A 161 2.64 -6.16 -31.41
CA ARG A 161 2.76 -4.70 -31.07
C ARG A 161 1.68 -4.13 -30.13
N LYS A 162 0.85 -4.96 -29.49
CA LYS A 162 -0.22 -4.53 -28.58
C LYS A 162 0.33 -4.47 -27.16
N ARG A 163 0.59 -3.25 -26.67
CA ARG A 163 0.93 -2.99 -25.25
C ARG A 163 -0.16 -3.60 -24.37
N LYS A 164 0.16 -4.66 -23.61
CA LYS A 164 -0.78 -5.23 -22.63
C LYS A 164 -0.76 -4.37 -21.37
N LYS A 165 -1.87 -3.66 -21.14
CA LYS A 165 -2.15 -2.99 -19.87
C LYS A 165 -2.49 -4.06 -18.83
N ARG A 166 -1.66 -4.22 -17.80
CA ARG A 166 -1.96 -5.09 -16.65
C ARG A 166 -2.40 -4.22 -15.49
N LYS A 167 -3.45 -4.61 -14.77
CA LYS A 167 -3.83 -3.97 -13.52
C LYS A 167 -2.97 -4.55 -12.40
N PHE A 168 -2.64 -3.75 -11.40
CA PHE A 168 -2.06 -4.25 -10.16
C PHE A 168 -2.89 -3.83 -8.96
N SER A 169 -2.66 -4.50 -7.83
CA SER A 169 -3.17 -4.08 -6.53
C SER A 169 -1.99 -3.78 -5.60
N LEU A 170 -2.18 -2.79 -4.74
CA LEU A 170 -1.19 -2.28 -3.80
C LEU A 170 -1.75 -2.42 -2.39
N TRP A 171 -1.08 -3.16 -1.53
CA TRP A 171 -1.41 -3.19 -0.10
C TRP A 171 -0.25 -2.67 0.71
N VAL A 172 -0.57 -2.04 1.83
CA VAL A 172 0.43 -1.46 2.72
C VAL A 172 0.14 -1.83 4.17
N ARG A 173 1.22 -1.91 4.96
CA ARG A 173 1.16 -1.83 6.42
C ARG A 173 1.61 -0.43 6.83
N GLN A 174 0.71 0.32 7.46
CA GLN A 174 0.93 1.74 7.79
C GLN A 174 0.89 1.94 9.31
N CYS A 175 1.78 2.80 9.83
CA CYS A 175 1.78 3.24 11.21
C CYS A 175 0.55 4.11 11.47
N SER A 176 -0.31 3.69 12.39
CA SER A 176 -1.59 4.38 12.60
C SER A 176 -1.45 5.78 13.19
N SER A 177 -0.42 6.03 14.01
CA SER A 177 -0.23 7.33 14.68
C SER A 177 0.43 8.39 13.79
N THR A 178 1.22 7.99 12.80
CA THR A 178 1.99 8.91 11.95
C THR A 178 1.55 8.92 10.50
N GLY A 179 0.79 7.91 10.07
CA GLY A 179 0.48 7.67 8.67
C GLY A 179 1.67 7.18 7.84
N PHE A 180 2.80 6.82 8.46
CA PHE A 180 3.97 6.36 7.71
C PHE A 180 3.78 4.94 7.17
N ILE A 181 4.07 4.70 5.88
CA ILE A 181 4.00 3.36 5.27
C ILE A 181 5.27 2.57 5.63
N ILE A 182 5.11 1.39 6.23
CA ILE A 182 6.21 0.58 6.77
C ILE A 182 6.49 -0.64 5.89
N GLN A 183 5.45 -1.22 5.27
CA GLN A 183 5.61 -2.33 4.32
C GLN A 183 4.72 -2.10 3.11
N ILE A 184 5.21 -2.53 1.94
CA ILE A 184 4.51 -2.46 0.66
C ILE A 184 4.43 -3.85 0.06
N TYR A 185 3.25 -4.20 -0.47
CA TYR A 185 3.03 -5.40 -1.26
C TYR A 185 2.33 -5.04 -2.57
N VAL A 186 2.95 -5.41 -3.70
CA VAL A 186 2.40 -5.18 -5.03
C VAL A 186 2.07 -6.52 -5.67
N HIS A 187 0.81 -6.72 -6.05
CA HIS A 187 0.37 -7.90 -6.81
C HIS A 187 0.05 -7.50 -8.25
N LEU A 188 0.74 -8.11 -9.21
CA LEU A 188 0.36 -8.02 -10.62
C LEU A 188 -0.77 -9.00 -10.89
N LYS A 189 -1.88 -8.53 -11.46
CA LYS A 189 -2.97 -9.40 -11.93
C LYS A 189 -2.53 -10.00 -13.26
N ASP A 190 -1.87 -11.15 -13.18
CA ASP A 190 -1.38 -11.89 -14.33
C ASP A 190 -2.53 -12.77 -14.81
N GLY A 191 -3.17 -12.39 -15.92
CA GLY A 191 -4.28 -13.15 -16.48
C GLY A 191 -3.91 -14.63 -16.69
N GLY A 192 -4.40 -15.49 -15.78
CA GLY A 192 -4.53 -16.93 -15.97
C GLY A 192 -3.25 -17.79 -15.96
N GLY A 193 -2.29 -17.53 -15.07
CA GLY A 193 -1.20 -18.48 -14.78
C GLY A 193 -1.56 -19.46 -13.65
N PRO A 194 -1.20 -20.76 -13.72
CA PRO A 194 -1.56 -21.77 -12.73
C PRO A 194 -0.91 -21.60 -11.34
N ASP A 195 0.20 -20.86 -11.26
CA ASP A 195 1.02 -20.72 -10.05
C ASP A 195 1.06 -19.29 -9.46
N GLY A 196 0.22 -18.38 -9.97
CA GLY A 196 0.10 -17.01 -9.48
C GLY A 196 -0.88 -16.87 -8.30
N LEU A 197 -0.83 -15.76 -7.57
CA LEU A 197 -1.87 -15.39 -6.58
C LEU A 197 -3.28 -15.35 -7.22
N ASP A 198 -3.36 -15.21 -8.55
CA ASP A 198 -4.60 -15.30 -9.34
C ASP A 198 -5.15 -16.73 -9.48
N ALA A 199 -4.34 -17.76 -9.15
CA ALA A 199 -4.78 -19.15 -9.01
C ALA A 199 -5.47 -19.42 -7.66
N LEU A 200 -5.32 -18.52 -6.67
CA LEU A 200 -6.14 -18.52 -5.46
C LEU A 200 -7.56 -18.10 -5.86
N LYS A 201 -8.36 -19.08 -6.28
CA LYS A 201 -9.77 -18.92 -6.67
C LYS A 201 -10.63 -18.24 -5.59
N ASN A 202 -10.15 -18.24 -4.34
CA ASN A 202 -10.81 -17.65 -3.17
C ASN A 202 -10.11 -16.37 -2.69
N LYS A 203 -10.79 -15.22 -2.82
CA LYS A 203 -10.33 -13.90 -2.35
C LYS A 203 -9.80 -13.90 -0.89
N PRO A 204 -10.41 -14.60 0.09
CA PRO A 204 -9.91 -14.61 1.46
C PRO A 204 -8.50 -15.22 1.61
N GLN A 205 -8.15 -16.23 0.79
CA GLN A 205 -6.83 -16.85 0.82
C GLN A 205 -5.76 -15.88 0.29
N LEU A 206 -6.08 -15.16 -0.78
CA LEU A 206 -5.26 -14.07 -1.32
C LEU A 206 -4.97 -13.01 -0.24
N HIS A 207 -6.02 -12.47 0.39
CA HIS A 207 -5.86 -11.42 1.41
C HIS A 207 -5.07 -11.91 2.64
N SER A 208 -5.26 -13.16 3.05
CA SER A 208 -4.48 -13.77 4.14
C SER A 208 -3.00 -13.92 3.76
N ALA A 209 -2.68 -14.33 2.53
CA ALA A 209 -1.30 -14.43 2.05
C ALA A 209 -0.63 -13.04 1.99
N VAL A 210 -1.34 -12.02 1.51
CA VAL A 210 -0.87 -10.64 1.50
C VAL A 210 -0.61 -10.13 2.92
N ALA A 211 -1.50 -10.40 3.86
CA ALA A 211 -1.35 -10.00 5.26
C ALA A 211 -0.11 -10.64 5.92
N ARG A 212 0.15 -11.93 5.68
CA ARG A 212 1.37 -12.61 6.13
C ARG A 212 2.62 -11.94 5.57
N SER A 213 2.64 -11.63 4.27
CA SER A 213 3.76 -10.95 3.63
C SER A 213 4.03 -9.57 4.24
N LEU A 214 2.98 -8.77 4.44
CA LEU A 214 3.08 -7.44 5.05
C LEU A 214 3.48 -7.46 6.53
N CYS A 215 3.30 -8.59 7.23
CA CYS A 215 3.62 -8.76 8.64
C CYS A 215 4.94 -9.51 8.89
N ARG A 216 5.67 -9.93 7.85
CA ARG A 216 6.90 -10.76 7.98
C ARG A 216 7.95 -10.21 8.95
N ASN A 217 8.09 -8.89 9.04
CA ASN A 217 9.06 -8.22 9.91
C ASN A 217 8.42 -7.59 11.17
N ALA A 218 7.19 -8.01 11.50
CA ALA A 218 6.46 -7.62 12.70
C ALA A 218 6.63 -8.62 13.86
N ALA A 219 7.14 -9.82 13.59
CA ALA A 219 7.28 -10.88 14.59
C ALA A 219 8.14 -10.43 15.78
N GLY A 220 7.72 -10.79 16.99
CA GLY A 220 8.41 -10.46 18.23
C GLY A 220 8.30 -9.02 18.70
N LYS A 221 7.49 -8.18 18.05
CA LYS A 221 7.40 -6.74 18.33
C LYS A 221 6.13 -6.34 19.07
N ASN A 222 5.23 -7.27 19.37
CA ASN A 222 3.98 -7.03 20.08
C ASN A 222 3.12 -5.92 19.42
N TYR A 223 3.19 -5.84 18.09
CA TYR A 223 2.40 -4.89 17.32
C TYR A 223 0.92 -5.29 17.30
N ILE A 224 0.05 -4.28 17.22
CA ILE A 224 -1.40 -4.45 17.06
C ILE A 224 -1.77 -4.05 15.64
N ILE A 225 -2.22 -5.02 14.87
CA ILE A 225 -2.56 -4.88 13.45
C ILE A 225 -4.08 -4.78 13.28
N PHE A 226 -4.53 -3.64 12.77
CA PHE A 226 -5.93 -3.40 12.42
C PHE A 226 -6.22 -3.80 10.98
N THR A 227 -7.32 -4.52 10.78
CA THR A 227 -7.67 -5.09 9.46
C THR A 227 -9.12 -4.85 9.07
N GLY A 228 -9.32 -4.66 7.76
CA GLY A 228 -10.65 -4.69 7.16
C GLY A 228 -11.21 -6.10 7.00
N PRO A 229 -12.51 -6.23 6.66
CA PRO A 229 -13.20 -7.52 6.60
C PRO A 229 -12.57 -8.57 5.69
N SER A 230 -11.95 -8.17 4.57
CA SER A 230 -11.35 -9.11 3.62
C SER A 230 -10.12 -9.85 4.15
N ILE A 231 -9.47 -9.30 5.18
CA ILE A 231 -8.27 -9.88 5.81
C ILE A 231 -8.61 -10.57 7.13
N THR A 232 -9.64 -10.12 7.84
CA THR A 232 -10.00 -10.64 9.17
C THR A 232 -10.49 -12.10 9.10
N SER A 233 -9.77 -13.02 9.76
CA SER A 233 -10.19 -14.41 9.95
C SER A 233 -9.60 -15.01 11.24
N LEU A 234 -10.26 -16.04 11.78
CA LEU A 234 -9.80 -16.72 12.99
C LEU A 234 -8.42 -17.35 12.79
N THR A 235 -8.25 -18.11 11.71
CA THR A 235 -7.02 -18.82 11.39
C THR A 235 -5.83 -17.87 11.25
N LEU A 236 -5.99 -16.75 10.52
CA LEU A 236 -4.91 -15.78 10.34
C LEU A 236 -4.49 -15.15 11.68
N PHE A 237 -5.46 -14.79 12.52
CA PHE A 237 -5.16 -14.14 13.80
C PHE A 237 -4.50 -15.11 14.78
N GLU A 238 -4.91 -16.38 14.81
CA GLU A 238 -4.23 -17.43 15.59
C GLU A 238 -2.79 -17.69 15.11
N GLU A 239 -2.52 -17.59 13.80
CA GLU A 239 -1.16 -17.71 13.25
C GLU A 239 -0.27 -16.52 13.60
N LEU A 240 -0.81 -15.30 13.52
CA LEU A 240 -0.07 -14.07 13.84
C LEU A 240 0.21 -13.97 15.35
N GLU A 241 -0.72 -14.44 16.19
CA GLU A 241 -0.51 -14.48 17.65
C GLU A 241 0.70 -15.32 18.05
N LYS A 242 0.93 -16.45 17.38
CA LYS A 242 2.12 -17.30 17.60
C LYS A 242 3.44 -16.59 17.29
N GLN A 243 3.39 -15.47 16.56
CA GLN A 243 4.53 -14.64 16.22
C GLN A 243 4.58 -13.36 17.06
N GLU A 244 3.78 -13.26 18.13
CA GLU A 244 3.66 -12.07 18.96
C GLU A 244 3.16 -10.85 18.16
N ILE A 245 2.21 -11.10 17.24
CA ILE A 245 1.51 -10.09 16.45
C ILE A 245 0.03 -10.16 16.79
N TYR A 246 -0.49 -9.12 17.44
CA TYR A 246 -1.88 -9.04 17.86
C TYR A 246 -2.72 -8.33 16.81
N CYS A 247 -4.02 -8.61 16.78
CA CYS A 247 -4.90 -8.14 15.73
C CYS A 247 -6.24 -7.62 16.29
N CYS A 248 -6.83 -6.66 15.57
CA CYS A 248 -8.20 -6.20 15.79
C CYS A 248 -8.85 -5.88 14.44
N GLY A 249 -9.79 -6.73 14.02
CA GLY A 249 -10.36 -6.68 12.69
C GLY A 249 -11.87 -6.63 12.69
N LEU A 250 -12.45 -5.94 11.70
CA LEU A 250 -13.88 -6.01 11.43
C LEU A 250 -14.21 -7.33 10.72
N LEU A 251 -15.33 -7.96 11.09
CA LEU A 251 -15.85 -9.17 10.45
C LEU A 251 -17.10 -8.86 9.63
N SER A 252 -17.18 -9.46 8.44
CA SER A 252 -18.34 -9.44 7.57
C SER A 252 -18.58 -10.83 7.02
N SER A 253 -19.79 -11.37 7.18
CA SER A 253 -20.15 -12.68 6.60
C SER A 253 -20.02 -12.75 5.08
N ARG A 254 -19.97 -11.60 4.39
CA ARG A 254 -19.81 -11.52 2.93
C ARG A 254 -18.36 -11.42 2.47
N LYS A 255 -17.46 -10.89 3.30
CA LYS A 255 -16.09 -10.53 2.90
C LYS A 255 -15.01 -11.29 3.68
N SER A 256 -15.31 -11.72 4.91
CA SER A 256 -14.39 -12.42 5.80
C SER A 256 -14.49 -13.93 5.64
N ASP A 257 -13.40 -14.63 5.96
CA ASP A 257 -13.45 -16.06 6.25
C ASP A 257 -13.95 -16.26 7.69
N CYS A 258 -15.18 -16.72 7.82
CA CYS A 258 -15.85 -16.96 9.10
C CYS A 258 -15.75 -18.42 9.58
N THR A 259 -14.90 -19.23 8.95
CA THR A 259 -14.70 -20.65 9.33
C THR A 259 -14.28 -20.74 10.81
N GLY A 260 -14.91 -21.64 11.55
CA GLY A 260 -14.65 -21.84 12.98
C GLY A 260 -15.31 -20.82 13.92
N LEU A 261 -16.02 -19.81 13.41
CA LEU A 261 -16.75 -18.85 14.24
C LEU A 261 -18.18 -19.35 14.55
N PRO A 262 -18.71 -19.08 15.76
CA PRO A 262 -20.03 -19.55 16.15
C PRO A 262 -21.15 -18.81 15.41
N LEU A 263 -22.02 -19.54 14.70
CA LEU A 263 -23.14 -18.97 13.92
C LEU A 263 -24.04 -18.04 14.74
N SER A 264 -24.25 -18.36 16.02
CA SER A 264 -24.98 -17.52 17.00
C SER A 264 -24.46 -16.08 17.16
N MET A 265 -23.22 -15.81 16.73
CA MET A 265 -22.60 -14.48 16.73
C MET A 265 -22.60 -13.83 15.34
N LEU A 266 -22.78 -14.62 14.27
CA LEU A 266 -22.77 -14.17 12.87
C LEU A 266 -24.15 -13.81 12.34
N THR A 267 -25.22 -14.39 12.92
CA THR A 267 -26.61 -14.08 12.57
C THR A 267 -27.10 -12.86 13.36
N ASN A 268 -27.92 -12.01 12.72
CA ASN A 268 -28.59 -10.91 13.41
C ASN A 268 -29.84 -11.45 14.15
N PRO A 269 -30.11 -11.01 15.39
CA PRO A 269 -31.37 -11.31 16.06
C PRO A 269 -32.55 -10.67 15.31
N ALA A 270 -33.74 -11.25 15.45
CA ALA A 270 -34.97 -10.70 14.85
C ALA A 270 -35.30 -9.31 15.38
N THR A 271 -35.12 -9.11 16.69
CA THR A 271 -35.31 -7.81 17.35
C THR A 271 -33.97 -7.10 17.52
N PRO A 272 -33.83 -5.85 17.02
CA PRO A 272 -32.61 -5.09 17.22
C PRO A 272 -32.36 -4.77 18.71
N PRO A 273 -31.13 -4.99 19.23
CA PRO A 273 -30.75 -4.62 20.59
C PRO A 273 -30.80 -3.10 20.85
N ALA A 274 -30.64 -2.69 22.12
CA ALA A 274 -30.43 -1.27 22.41
C ALA A 274 -29.04 -0.80 21.96
N ARG A 275 -28.92 0.47 21.56
CA ARG A 275 -27.63 1.06 21.14
C ARG A 275 -26.60 0.93 22.27
N GLY A 276 -25.40 0.47 21.93
CA GLY A 276 -24.32 0.23 22.88
C GLY A 276 -24.26 -1.20 23.43
N GLN A 277 -25.35 -1.98 23.30
CA GLN A 277 -25.34 -3.37 23.73
C GLN A 277 -24.38 -4.21 22.90
N HIS A 278 -23.74 -5.17 23.54
CA HIS A 278 -22.82 -6.10 22.88
C HIS A 278 -22.93 -7.50 23.46
N ARG A 279 -22.50 -8.47 22.66
CA ARG A 279 -22.31 -9.86 23.04
C ARG A 279 -20.87 -10.25 22.76
N ILE A 280 -20.33 -11.15 23.59
CA ILE A 280 -18.94 -11.61 23.46
C ILE A 280 -18.93 -13.14 23.54
N LYS A 281 -18.09 -13.75 22.72
CA LYS A 281 -17.65 -15.14 22.89
C LYS A 281 -16.13 -15.19 22.79
N MET A 282 -15.51 -16.08 23.56
CA MET A 282 -14.06 -16.20 23.61
C MET A 282 -13.59 -17.61 23.30
N LYS A 283 -12.38 -17.72 22.76
CA LYS A 283 -11.61 -18.96 22.61
C LYS A 283 -10.15 -18.63 22.92
N GLY A 284 -9.66 -19.05 24.09
CA GLY A 284 -8.35 -18.61 24.58
C GLY A 284 -8.29 -17.08 24.66
N ASN A 285 -7.25 -16.48 24.08
CA ASN A 285 -7.06 -15.03 24.02
C ASN A 285 -7.91 -14.34 22.94
N MET A 286 -8.53 -15.11 22.04
CA MET A 286 -9.34 -14.56 20.96
C MET A 286 -10.75 -14.22 21.45
N SER A 287 -11.19 -13.01 21.14
CA SER A 287 -12.53 -12.50 21.44
C SER A 287 -13.28 -12.16 20.16
N LEU A 288 -14.49 -12.71 20.05
CA LEU A 288 -15.49 -12.35 19.05
C LEU A 288 -16.52 -11.44 19.70
N ILE A 289 -16.59 -10.19 19.25
CA ILE A 289 -17.44 -9.14 19.80
C ILE A 289 -18.51 -8.79 18.76
N CYS A 290 -19.78 -8.79 19.16
CA CYS A 290 -20.88 -8.26 18.35
C CYS A 290 -21.48 -7.06 19.07
N TRP A 291 -21.23 -5.85 18.59
CA TRP A 291 -21.71 -4.59 19.16
C TRP A 291 -22.80 -3.99 18.27
N TYR A 292 -23.87 -3.51 18.90
CA TYR A 292 -25.00 -2.91 18.20
C TYR A 292 -25.03 -1.40 18.37
N ASN A 293 -25.16 -0.68 17.25
CA ASN A 293 -25.43 0.76 17.24
C ASN A 293 -26.57 1.10 16.27
N LYS A 294 -26.28 1.50 15.04
CA LYS A 294 -27.28 1.62 13.95
C LYS A 294 -27.30 0.37 13.05
N GLY A 295 -26.74 -0.72 13.57
CA GLY A 295 -26.42 -1.95 12.85
C GLY A 295 -25.48 -2.81 13.69
N HIS A 296 -25.34 -4.08 13.30
CA HIS A 296 -24.44 -5.02 13.95
C HIS A 296 -23.02 -4.89 13.41
N PHE A 297 -22.09 -4.51 14.28
CA PHE A 297 -20.66 -4.51 14.00
C PHE A 297 -20.02 -5.69 14.72
N ARG A 298 -19.29 -6.50 13.98
CA ARG A 298 -18.64 -7.71 14.49
C ARG A 298 -17.14 -7.53 14.44
N PHE A 299 -16.46 -7.82 15.52
CA PHE A 299 -15.01 -7.68 15.62
C PHE A 299 -14.41 -8.99 16.09
N LEU A 300 -13.28 -9.33 15.51
CA LEU A 300 -12.38 -10.37 16.02
C LEU A 300 -11.14 -9.68 16.58
N THR A 301 -10.71 -10.05 17.79
CA THR A 301 -9.50 -9.46 18.37
C THR A 301 -8.87 -10.34 19.43
N ASN A 302 -7.55 -10.32 19.49
CA ASN A 302 -6.74 -10.80 20.63
C ASN A 302 -5.86 -9.68 21.21
N ALA A 303 -6.09 -8.43 20.79
CA ALA A 303 -5.29 -7.26 21.19
C ALA A 303 -5.90 -6.48 22.37
N TYR A 304 -7.20 -6.65 22.61
CA TYR A 304 -7.96 -5.90 23.61
C TYR A 304 -8.74 -6.83 24.52
N SER A 305 -8.81 -6.45 25.80
CA SER A 305 -9.63 -7.17 26.76
C SER A 305 -11.12 -7.07 26.35
N PRO A 306 -11.86 -8.20 26.38
CA PRO A 306 -13.27 -8.21 26.03
C PRO A 306 -14.14 -7.44 27.03
N VAL A 307 -13.70 -7.31 28.27
CA VAL A 307 -14.48 -6.67 29.35
C VAL A 307 -14.18 -5.19 29.51
N GLN A 308 -13.09 -4.70 28.93
CA GLN A 308 -12.76 -3.28 28.98
C GLN A 308 -13.74 -2.48 28.12
N GLN A 309 -14.29 -1.44 28.72
CA GLN A 309 -15.25 -0.57 28.06
C GLN A 309 -14.58 0.71 27.56
N GLY A 310 -15.08 1.17 26.43
CA GLY A 310 -14.77 2.43 25.78
C GLY A 310 -16.06 3.18 25.45
N VAL A 311 -15.92 4.36 24.84
CA VAL A 311 -17.05 5.23 24.50
C VAL A 311 -16.85 5.85 23.11
N ILE A 312 -17.79 5.58 22.20
CA ILE A 312 -17.81 6.15 20.85
C ILE A 312 -18.80 7.33 20.77
N ILE A 313 -18.45 8.34 19.95
CA ILE A 313 -19.25 9.56 19.68
C ILE A 313 -19.51 10.36 20.98
N ARG A 314 -18.56 11.21 21.38
CA ARG A 314 -18.76 12.15 22.49
C ARG A 314 -19.52 13.39 21.98
N ARG A 315 -20.85 13.42 22.13
CA ARG A 315 -21.69 14.60 21.85
C ARG A 315 -22.18 15.22 23.17
N LYS A 316 -22.77 16.42 23.09
CA LYS A 316 -23.45 17.07 24.23
C LYS A 316 -24.55 16.19 24.86
N SER A 317 -25.12 15.25 24.11
CA SER A 317 -26.15 14.29 24.54
C SER A 317 -25.60 13.02 25.23
N GLY A 318 -24.30 12.95 25.53
CA GLY A 318 -23.64 11.76 26.06
C GLY A 318 -23.02 10.86 24.97
N GLY A 319 -22.13 9.96 25.40
CA GLY A 319 -21.45 9.00 24.55
C GLY A 319 -22.13 7.63 24.50
N ILE A 320 -21.82 6.83 23.49
CA ILE A 320 -22.36 5.47 23.35
C ILE A 320 -21.35 4.49 23.93
N PRO A 321 -21.72 3.70 24.95
CA PRO A 321 -20.81 2.70 25.51
C PRO A 321 -20.53 1.61 24.46
N CYS A 322 -19.28 1.16 24.42
CA CYS A 322 -18.84 0.11 23.54
C CYS A 322 -17.68 -0.67 24.17
N PRO A 323 -17.35 -1.88 23.70
CA PRO A 323 -16.09 -2.52 24.07
C PRO A 323 -14.89 -1.69 23.59
N LEU A 324 -13.79 -1.68 24.34
CA LEU A 324 -12.59 -0.89 24.03
C LEU A 324 -12.04 -1.20 22.63
N ALA A 325 -12.13 -2.46 22.18
CA ALA A 325 -11.75 -2.86 20.82
C ALA A 325 -12.50 -2.06 19.73
N VAL A 326 -13.77 -1.72 19.98
CA VAL A 326 -14.59 -0.94 19.05
C VAL A 326 -14.11 0.51 19.02
N GLU A 327 -13.85 1.12 20.19
CA GLU A 327 -13.28 2.47 20.27
C GLU A 327 -11.92 2.56 19.59
N ALA A 328 -11.03 1.60 19.88
CA ALA A 328 -9.70 1.53 19.27
C ALA A 328 -9.78 1.38 17.75
N PHE A 329 -10.66 0.50 17.24
CA PHE A 329 -10.87 0.35 15.80
C PHE A 329 -11.42 1.61 15.14
N ALA A 330 -12.31 2.36 15.84
CA ALA A 330 -12.91 3.56 15.30
C ALA A 330 -11.88 4.63 14.89
N ALA A 331 -10.74 4.70 15.60
CA ALA A 331 -9.63 5.60 15.27
C ALA A 331 -8.94 5.28 13.93
N HIS A 332 -9.20 4.11 13.35
CA HIS A 332 -8.54 3.63 12.13
C HIS A 332 -9.50 3.49 10.93
N LEU A 333 -10.78 3.84 11.10
CA LEU A 333 -11.80 3.75 10.05
C LEU A 333 -11.44 4.56 8.81
N SER A 334 -10.75 5.70 8.93
CA SER A 334 -10.36 6.51 7.77
C SER A 334 -9.43 5.78 6.81
N TYR A 335 -8.61 4.84 7.31
CA TYR A 335 -7.76 3.99 6.48
C TYR A 335 -8.53 2.80 5.91
N ILE A 336 -9.41 2.20 6.71
CA ILE A 336 -10.08 0.93 6.40
C ILE A 336 -11.36 1.12 5.58
N CYS A 337 -12.17 2.14 5.88
CA CYS A 337 -13.48 2.37 5.23
C CYS A 337 -13.36 3.10 3.89
N ARG A 338 -12.35 3.97 3.71
CA ARG A 338 -12.06 4.58 2.40
C ARG A 338 -11.88 3.52 1.31
N TYR A 339 -11.36 2.34 1.67
CA TYR A 339 -11.19 1.19 0.79
C TYR A 339 -12.51 0.46 0.46
N ASP A 340 -13.37 0.26 1.46
CA ASP A 340 -14.59 -0.53 1.29
C ASP A 340 -15.66 0.20 0.44
N ASP A 341 -15.65 1.54 0.42
CA ASP A 341 -16.49 2.35 -0.46
C ASP A 341 -16.13 2.17 -1.95
N LYS A 342 -14.85 1.94 -2.29
CA LYS A 342 -14.40 1.64 -3.67
C LYS A 342 -15.04 0.36 -4.24
N TYR A 343 -15.47 -0.56 -3.38
CA TYR A 343 -16.15 -1.80 -3.74
C TYR A 343 -17.62 -1.85 -3.35
N SER A 344 -18.15 -0.76 -2.79
CA SER A 344 -19.58 -0.63 -2.48
C SER A 344 -20.25 0.06 -3.67
N LYS A 345 -20.56 -0.74 -4.70
CA LYS A 345 -21.59 -0.38 -5.68
C LYS A 345 -22.95 -0.82 -5.18
#